data_AF-A0A838Z617-F1
#
_entry.id   AF-A0A838Z617-F1
#
_cell.length_a   1.000
_cell.length_b   1.000
_cell.length_c   1.000
_cell.angle_alpha   90.00
_cell.angle_beta   90.00
_cell.angle_gamma   90.00
#
_symmetry.space_group_name_H-M   'P 1'
#
loop_
_entity.id
_entity.type
_entity.pdbx_description
1 polymer ?
#
loop_
_entity_poly.entity_id
_entity_poly.type
_entity_poly.pdbx_seq_one_letter_code
_entity_poly.pdbx_strand_id
1 'polypeptide(L)'
;MKWAYSIEQKMKAAMALTVIFVFLFIKNVSDKRHFNELGDSFSAVYEDRLMAESYIYELSNHLSRKKLLVDDCNTQEDFNQIKDKIKAHNHSIRSLIGAYEKTKLTPTEEVLFKDFKKKIADGEALEQKHLHQSDFSNAETGRQVLDEAFYDALNTLNHLSNIQITEGAKLNKSSQKIVLGSTSDNQFELTLLIVLGTVILTLIFTSNSTMPKIPTDSSLN
;
A
#
# COMPACT_ATOMS: atom_id res chain seq x y z
N MET A 1 58.45 18.54 -24.49
CA MET A 1 57.13 18.08 -24.98
C MET A 1 56.52 16.88 -24.21
N LYS A 2 57.22 16.23 -23.26
CA LYS A 2 56.67 15.09 -22.47
C LYS A 2 55.58 15.48 -21.44
N TRP A 3 55.46 16.75 -21.09
CA TRP A 3 54.52 17.22 -20.05
C TRP A 3 53.07 17.34 -20.56
N ALA A 4 52.86 17.74 -21.82
CA ALA A 4 51.53 17.83 -22.42
C ALA A 4 50.85 16.45 -22.56
N TYR A 5 51.62 15.41 -22.92
CA TYR A 5 51.12 14.03 -22.98
C TYR A 5 50.68 13.48 -21.61
N SER A 6 51.40 13.85 -20.54
CA SER A 6 51.03 13.51 -19.16
C SER A 6 49.73 14.21 -18.73
N ILE A 7 49.55 15.46 -19.13
CA ILE A 7 48.32 16.24 -18.88
C ILE A 7 47.12 15.68 -19.66
N GLU A 8 47.28 15.31 -20.93
CA GLU A 8 46.19 14.67 -21.71
C GLU A 8 45.75 13.33 -21.11
N GLN A 9 46.69 12.51 -20.66
CA GLN A 9 46.41 11.22 -20.01
C GLN A 9 45.66 11.42 -18.68
N LYS A 10 46.10 12.39 -17.86
CA LYS A 10 45.43 12.74 -16.59
C LYS A 10 44.03 13.32 -16.82
N MET A 11 43.84 14.12 -17.86
CA MET A 11 42.54 14.69 -18.20
C MET A 11 41.55 13.61 -18.68
N LYS A 12 42.01 12.66 -19.51
CA LYS A 12 41.19 11.51 -19.93
C LYS A 12 40.77 10.65 -18.75
N ALA A 13 41.68 10.40 -17.80
CA ALA A 13 41.38 9.68 -16.58
C ALA A 13 40.35 10.42 -15.70
N ALA A 14 40.54 11.73 -15.49
CA ALA A 14 39.60 12.56 -14.73
C ALA A 14 38.20 12.59 -15.37
N MET A 15 38.12 12.64 -16.70
CA MET A 15 36.86 12.59 -17.43
C MET A 15 36.16 11.23 -17.26
N ALA A 16 36.90 10.12 -17.37
CA ALA A 16 36.35 8.78 -17.13
C ALA A 16 35.82 8.61 -15.69
N LEU A 17 36.59 9.07 -14.69
CA LEU A 17 36.18 9.09 -13.29
C LEU A 17 34.91 9.92 -13.06
N THR A 18 34.83 11.10 -13.68
CA THR A 18 33.65 11.98 -13.57
C THR A 18 32.40 11.31 -14.14
N VAL A 19 32.52 10.64 -15.29
CA VAL A 19 31.39 9.91 -15.90
C VAL A 19 30.89 8.82 -14.96
N ILE A 20 31.80 8.01 -14.41
CA ILE A 20 31.43 6.95 -13.45
C ILE A 20 30.75 7.54 -12.22
N PHE A 21 31.28 8.65 -11.68
CA PHE A 21 30.68 9.34 -10.54
C PHE A 21 29.27 9.85 -10.83
N VAL A 22 29.03 10.45 -12.01
CA VAL A 22 27.69 10.90 -12.43
C VAL A 22 26.73 9.72 -12.52
N PHE A 23 27.16 8.57 -13.05
CA PHE A 23 26.34 7.36 -13.07
C PHE A 23 25.98 6.88 -11.65
N LEU A 24 26.95 6.82 -10.74
CA LEU A 24 26.69 6.49 -9.33
C LEU A 24 25.73 7.47 -8.67
N PHE A 25 25.85 8.77 -8.96
CA PHE A 25 24.95 9.78 -8.42
C PHE A 25 23.51 9.61 -8.92
N ILE A 26 23.32 9.39 -10.21
CA ILE A 26 21.99 9.13 -10.80
C ILE A 26 21.39 7.86 -10.18
N LYS A 27 22.20 6.81 -10.04
CA LYS A 27 21.79 5.54 -9.40
C LYS A 27 21.34 5.77 -7.97
N ASN A 28 22.13 6.47 -7.17
CA ASN A 28 21.79 6.80 -5.78
C ASN A 28 20.45 7.55 -5.66
N VAL A 29 20.20 8.52 -6.56
CA VAL A 29 18.91 9.22 -6.63
C VAL A 29 17.78 8.27 -7.01
N SER A 30 18.01 7.32 -7.93
CA SER A 30 17.02 6.32 -8.35
C SER A 30 16.67 5.36 -7.22
N ASP A 31 17.66 4.82 -6.50
CA ASP A 31 17.43 3.94 -5.34
C ASP A 31 16.57 4.62 -4.28
N LYS A 32 16.86 5.89 -3.99
CA LYS A 32 16.09 6.66 -3.01
C LYS A 32 14.63 6.81 -3.42
N ARG A 33 14.35 6.94 -4.72
CA ARG A 33 12.98 6.96 -5.26
C ARG A 33 12.31 5.60 -5.09
N HIS A 34 12.97 4.52 -5.49
CA HIS A 34 12.45 3.16 -5.32
C HIS A 34 12.16 2.83 -3.84
N PHE A 35 13.01 3.26 -2.92
CA PHE A 35 12.78 3.08 -1.49
C PHE A 35 11.55 3.85 -0.99
N ASN A 36 11.36 5.09 -1.44
CA ASN A 36 10.18 5.88 -1.08
C ASN A 36 8.90 5.26 -1.68
N GLU A 37 8.91 4.86 -2.95
CA GLU A 37 7.78 4.18 -3.61
C GLU A 37 7.39 2.87 -2.88
N LEU A 38 8.39 2.13 -2.39
CA LEU A 38 8.16 0.93 -1.58
C LEU A 38 7.52 1.27 -0.22
N GLY A 39 7.98 2.35 0.42
CA GLY A 39 7.39 2.87 1.66
C GLY A 39 5.93 3.31 1.49
N ASP A 40 5.63 4.05 0.41
CA ASP A 40 4.28 4.50 0.08
C ASP A 40 3.35 3.31 -0.23
N SER A 41 3.85 2.29 -0.94
CA SER A 41 3.11 1.05 -1.19
C SER A 41 2.79 0.31 0.11
N PHE A 42 3.72 0.26 1.06
CA PHE A 42 3.50 -0.38 2.36
C PHE A 42 2.50 0.39 3.23
N SER A 43 2.59 1.72 3.29
CA SER A 43 1.60 2.58 3.95
C SER A 43 0.22 2.39 3.30
N ALA A 44 0.10 2.34 1.97
CA ALA A 44 -1.17 2.09 1.29
C ALA A 44 -1.76 0.70 1.60
N VAL A 45 -0.92 -0.35 1.67
CA VAL A 45 -1.39 -1.69 2.08
C VAL A 45 -1.90 -1.68 3.53
N TYR A 46 -1.16 -1.07 4.44
CA TYR A 46 -1.46 -1.12 5.88
C TYR A 46 -2.55 -0.13 6.30
N GLU A 47 -2.38 1.16 6.01
CA GLU A 47 -3.27 2.22 6.49
C GLU A 47 -4.58 2.31 5.70
N ASP A 48 -4.57 1.96 4.42
CA ASP A 48 -5.72 2.14 3.54
C ASP A 48 -6.44 0.82 3.28
N ARG A 49 -5.77 -0.19 2.71
CA ARG A 49 -6.43 -1.45 2.31
C ARG A 49 -6.81 -2.37 3.46
N LEU A 50 -5.89 -2.58 4.42
CA LEU A 50 -6.17 -3.46 5.57
C LEU A 50 -7.20 -2.84 6.52
N MET A 51 -7.13 -1.52 6.75
CA MET A 51 -8.12 -0.81 7.54
C MET A 51 -9.50 -0.81 6.88
N ALA A 52 -9.57 -0.54 5.58
CA ALA A 52 -10.80 -0.64 4.80
C ALA A 52 -11.43 -2.03 4.92
N GLU A 53 -10.63 -3.09 4.77
CA GLU A 53 -11.09 -4.47 4.95
C GLU A 53 -11.57 -4.77 6.37
N SER A 54 -10.88 -4.25 7.39
CA SER A 54 -11.32 -4.38 8.79
C SER A 54 -12.71 -3.78 9.00
N TYR A 55 -12.99 -2.61 8.41
CA TYR A 55 -14.32 -2.00 8.49
C TYR A 55 -15.38 -2.80 7.75
N ILE A 56 -15.07 -3.35 6.56
CA ILE A 56 -15.98 -4.22 5.81
C ILE A 56 -16.31 -5.48 6.62
N TYR A 57 -15.32 -6.08 7.27
CA TYR A 57 -15.50 -7.22 8.16
C TYR A 57 -16.40 -6.89 9.36
N GLU A 58 -16.14 -5.78 10.05
CA GLU A 58 -16.96 -5.36 11.20
C GLU A 58 -18.40 -5.03 10.80
N LEU A 59 -18.61 -4.37 9.66
CA LEU A 59 -19.93 -4.13 9.08
C LEU A 59 -20.67 -5.45 8.82
N SER A 60 -19.98 -6.43 8.22
CA SER A 60 -20.53 -7.76 7.94
C SER A 60 -20.93 -8.49 9.22
N ASN A 61 -20.10 -8.41 10.27
CA ASN A 61 -20.38 -8.99 11.57
C ASN A 61 -21.61 -8.32 12.25
N HIS A 62 -21.72 -7.00 12.19
CA HIS A 62 -22.88 -6.30 12.73
C HIS A 62 -24.18 -6.65 12.00
N LEU A 63 -24.16 -6.71 10.67
CA LEU A 63 -25.32 -7.13 9.88
C LEU A 63 -25.71 -8.58 10.17
N SER A 64 -24.74 -9.50 10.23
CA SER A 64 -24.99 -10.91 10.52
C SER A 64 -25.58 -11.10 11.92
N ARG A 65 -25.08 -10.35 12.93
CA ARG A 65 -25.63 -10.38 14.30
C ARG A 65 -27.04 -9.81 14.37
N LYS A 66 -27.32 -8.72 13.63
CA LYS A 66 -28.69 -8.19 13.52
C LYS A 66 -29.63 -9.22 12.91
N LYS A 67 -29.21 -9.87 11.82
CA LYS A 67 -29.99 -10.94 11.17
C LYS A 67 -30.33 -12.05 12.16
N LEU A 68 -29.34 -12.57 12.89
CA LEU A 68 -29.56 -13.61 13.90
C LEU A 68 -30.56 -13.17 14.98
N LEU A 69 -30.43 -11.93 15.48
CA LEU A 69 -31.39 -11.40 16.47
C LEU A 69 -32.82 -11.37 15.92
N VAL A 70 -33.00 -10.99 14.65
CA VAL A 70 -34.32 -10.95 13.99
C VAL A 70 -34.86 -12.36 13.74
N ASP A 71 -34.00 -13.29 13.31
CA ASP A 71 -34.35 -14.69 13.03
C ASP A 71 -34.81 -15.42 14.30
N ASP A 72 -34.16 -15.16 15.44
CA ASP A 72 -34.46 -15.78 16.74
C ASP A 72 -35.75 -15.24 17.40
N CYS A 73 -36.31 -14.13 16.92
CA CYS A 73 -37.52 -13.55 17.49
C CYS A 73 -38.78 -14.22 16.94
N ASN A 74 -39.62 -14.77 17.83
CA ASN A 74 -40.88 -15.42 17.42
C ASN A 74 -42.12 -14.72 17.99
N THR A 75 -41.95 -13.90 19.01
CA THR A 75 -43.02 -13.17 19.69
C THR A 75 -42.74 -11.68 19.77
N GLN A 76 -43.78 -10.87 20.01
CA GLN A 76 -43.64 -9.43 20.25
C GLN A 76 -42.77 -9.13 21.48
N GLU A 77 -42.78 -10.03 22.47
CA GLU A 77 -41.96 -9.90 23.67
C GLU A 77 -40.47 -10.06 23.36
N ASP A 78 -40.09 -11.07 22.55
CA ASP A 78 -38.72 -11.25 22.07
C ASP A 78 -38.23 -10.00 21.31
N PHE A 79 -39.09 -9.45 20.44
CA PHE A 79 -38.80 -8.23 19.69
C PHE A 79 -38.55 -7.02 20.59
N ASN A 80 -39.33 -6.84 21.64
CA ASN A 80 -39.12 -5.76 22.60
C ASN A 80 -37.78 -5.90 23.35
N GLN A 81 -37.33 -7.13 23.62
CA GLN A 81 -36.06 -7.40 24.29
C GLN A 81 -34.82 -7.13 23.41
N ILE A 82 -34.94 -7.28 22.08
CA ILE A 82 -33.82 -7.05 21.15
C ILE A 82 -33.74 -5.64 20.58
N LYS A 83 -34.79 -4.83 20.72
CA LYS A 83 -34.89 -3.50 20.09
C LYS A 83 -33.68 -2.60 20.37
N ASP A 84 -33.20 -2.57 21.60
CA ASP A 84 -32.05 -1.74 21.97
C ASP A 84 -30.73 -2.35 21.46
N LYS A 85 -30.63 -3.67 21.32
CA LYS A 85 -29.48 -4.33 20.67
C LYS A 85 -29.42 -4.00 19.17
N ILE A 86 -30.56 -4.02 18.48
CA ILE A 86 -30.65 -3.62 17.06
C ILE A 86 -30.23 -2.16 16.89
N LYS A 87 -30.73 -1.24 17.73
CA LYS A 87 -30.29 0.17 17.71
C LYS A 87 -28.79 0.32 17.94
N ALA A 88 -28.22 -0.44 18.88
CA ALA A 88 -26.78 -0.41 19.14
C ALA A 88 -25.98 -0.84 17.90
N HIS A 89 -26.39 -1.91 17.22
CA HIS A 89 -25.78 -2.32 15.96
C HIS A 89 -25.94 -1.28 14.85
N ASN A 90 -27.10 -0.63 14.72
CA ASN A 90 -27.29 0.47 13.77
C ASN A 90 -26.35 1.65 14.05
N HIS A 91 -26.15 1.98 15.32
CA HIS A 91 -25.18 3.01 15.69
C HIS A 91 -23.74 2.62 15.30
N SER A 92 -23.32 1.38 15.60
CA SER A 92 -22.00 0.87 15.18
C SER A 92 -21.84 0.88 13.67
N ILE A 93 -22.84 0.42 12.92
CA ILE A 93 -22.83 0.44 11.45
C ILE A 93 -22.64 1.85 10.90
N ARG A 94 -23.37 2.85 11.42
CA ARG A 94 -23.22 4.25 10.98
C ARG A 94 -21.84 4.81 11.30
N SER A 95 -21.28 4.47 12.46
CA SER A 95 -19.91 4.86 12.83
C SER A 95 -18.89 4.24 11.86
N LEU A 96 -19.03 2.96 11.53
CA LEU A 96 -18.16 2.24 10.61
C LEU A 96 -18.29 2.76 9.18
N ILE A 97 -19.49 3.10 8.72
CA ILE A 97 -19.72 3.79 7.43
C ILE A 97 -18.93 5.10 7.40
N GLY A 98 -19.02 5.92 8.46
CA GLY A 98 -18.28 7.19 8.54
C GLY A 98 -16.76 7.02 8.63
N ALA A 99 -16.27 5.89 9.15
CA ALA A 99 -14.84 5.55 9.16
C ALA A 99 -14.38 5.08 7.78
N TYR A 100 -15.13 4.18 7.14
CA TYR A 100 -14.86 3.67 5.80
C TYR A 100 -14.86 4.78 4.74
N GLU A 101 -15.74 5.76 4.86
CA GLU A 101 -15.80 6.92 3.94
C GLU A 101 -14.54 7.81 3.97
N LYS A 102 -13.73 7.72 5.03
CA LYS A 102 -12.45 8.46 5.15
C LYS A 102 -11.27 7.73 4.51
N THR A 103 -11.46 6.47 4.13
CA THR A 103 -10.47 5.68 3.38
C THR A 103 -10.41 6.17 1.93
N LYS A 104 -9.34 5.83 1.20
CA LYS A 104 -9.22 6.18 -0.21
C LYS A 104 -10.00 5.19 -1.06
N LEU A 105 -11.23 5.55 -1.40
CA LEU A 105 -12.06 4.73 -2.27
C LEU A 105 -11.58 4.81 -3.72
N THR A 106 -11.56 3.66 -4.39
CA THR A 106 -11.49 3.58 -5.85
C THR A 106 -12.85 3.97 -6.46
N PRO A 107 -12.90 4.37 -7.74
CA PRO A 107 -14.16 4.71 -8.40
C PRO A 107 -15.22 3.60 -8.33
N THR A 108 -14.81 2.33 -8.39
CA THR A 108 -15.72 1.18 -8.26
C THR A 108 -16.24 1.03 -6.83
N GLU A 109 -15.37 1.22 -5.83
CA GLU A 109 -15.76 1.18 -4.41
C GLU A 109 -16.73 2.31 -4.08
N GLU A 110 -16.54 3.52 -4.60
CA GLU A 110 -17.47 4.64 -4.38
C GLU A 110 -18.90 4.30 -4.82
N VAL A 111 -19.05 3.67 -5.98
CA VAL A 111 -20.36 3.25 -6.51
C VAL A 111 -21.00 2.19 -5.61
N LEU A 112 -20.27 1.13 -5.29
CA LEU A 112 -20.75 0.04 -4.45
C LEU A 112 -21.05 0.51 -3.02
N PHE A 113 -20.21 1.38 -2.47
CA PHE A 113 -20.38 1.91 -1.12
C PHE A 113 -21.57 2.86 -1.02
N LYS A 114 -21.82 3.67 -2.05
CA LYS A 114 -23.05 4.48 -2.12
C LYS A 114 -24.30 3.61 -2.14
N ASP A 115 -24.27 2.53 -2.92
CA ASP A 115 -25.35 1.54 -2.98
C ASP A 115 -25.53 0.82 -1.63
N PHE A 116 -24.44 0.41 -0.97
CA PHE A 116 -24.46 -0.13 0.39
C PHE A 116 -25.12 0.83 1.39
N LYS A 117 -24.73 2.11 1.40
CA LYS A 117 -25.33 3.13 2.29
C LYS A 117 -26.84 3.24 2.08
N LYS A 118 -27.31 3.17 0.83
CA LYS A 118 -28.73 3.17 0.51
C LYS A 118 -29.43 1.93 1.08
N LYS A 119 -28.88 0.74 0.86
CA LYS A 119 -29.42 -0.53 1.42
C LYS A 119 -29.51 -0.50 2.94
N ILE A 120 -28.51 0.08 3.62
CA ILE A 120 -28.55 0.24 5.08
C ILE A 120 -29.69 1.16 5.50
N ALA A 121 -29.86 2.32 4.84
CA ALA A 121 -30.95 3.24 5.15
C ALA A 121 -32.33 2.62 4.91
N ASP A 122 -32.50 1.92 3.79
CA ASP A 122 -33.74 1.21 3.44
C ASP A 122 -34.02 0.07 4.45
N GLY A 123 -32.99 -0.69 4.82
CA GLY A 123 -33.06 -1.75 5.84
C GLY A 123 -33.44 -1.23 7.23
N GLU A 124 -32.86 -0.11 7.67
CA GLU A 124 -33.23 0.53 8.94
C GLU A 124 -34.68 1.04 8.94
N ALA A 125 -35.19 1.51 7.80
CA ALA A 125 -36.59 1.90 7.67
C ALA A 125 -37.54 0.70 7.73
N LEU A 126 -37.16 -0.42 7.10
CA LEU A 126 -37.88 -1.69 7.20
C LEU A 126 -37.89 -2.23 8.63
N GLU A 127 -36.74 -2.20 9.31
CA GLU A 127 -36.63 -2.57 10.73
C GLU A 127 -37.59 -1.76 11.58
N GLN A 128 -37.63 -0.44 11.42
CA GLN A 128 -38.56 0.39 12.17
C GLN A 128 -40.02 0.04 11.89
N LYS A 129 -40.38 -0.19 10.62
CA LYS A 129 -41.75 -0.59 10.25
C LYS A 129 -42.17 -1.89 10.95
N HIS A 130 -41.27 -2.87 11.01
CA HIS A 130 -41.53 -4.14 11.69
C HIS A 130 -41.50 -4.01 13.21
N LEU A 131 -40.61 -3.19 13.77
CA LEU A 131 -40.55 -2.89 15.20
C LEU A 131 -41.80 -2.16 15.73
N HIS A 132 -42.60 -1.58 14.84
CA HIS A 132 -43.81 -0.81 15.18
C HIS A 132 -45.12 -1.49 14.72
N GLN A 133 -45.06 -2.61 14.01
CA GLN A 133 -46.25 -3.40 13.68
C GLN A 133 -46.69 -4.22 14.91
N SER A 134 -47.88 -3.91 15.43
CA SER A 134 -48.53 -4.62 16.54
C SER A 134 -49.29 -5.87 16.11
N ASP A 135 -49.30 -6.20 14.82
CA ASP A 135 -50.09 -7.28 14.25
C ASP A 135 -49.16 -8.28 13.52
N PHE A 136 -48.93 -9.42 14.18
CA PHE A 136 -48.04 -10.49 13.72
C PHE A 136 -48.61 -11.29 12.53
N SER A 137 -49.84 -11.00 12.11
CA SER A 137 -50.52 -11.66 10.98
C SER A 137 -49.78 -11.56 9.64
N ASN A 138 -48.94 -10.53 9.45
CA ASN A 138 -48.08 -10.34 8.27
C ASN A 138 -46.57 -10.51 8.57
N ALA A 139 -46.21 -11.10 9.71
CA ALA A 139 -44.83 -11.20 10.18
C ALA A 139 -43.92 -12.03 9.25
N GLU A 140 -44.48 -13.03 8.56
CA GLU A 140 -43.73 -13.92 7.67
C GLU A 140 -43.25 -13.19 6.40
N THR A 141 -44.15 -12.45 5.73
CA THR A 141 -43.79 -11.59 4.59
C THR A 141 -42.81 -10.49 5.00
N GLY A 142 -42.99 -9.93 6.19
CA GLY A 142 -42.06 -8.96 6.73
C GLY A 142 -40.66 -9.53 6.93
N ARG A 143 -40.54 -10.70 7.55
CA ARG A 143 -39.25 -11.36 7.81
C ARG A 143 -38.50 -11.64 6.51
N GLN A 144 -39.20 -12.15 5.49
CA GLN A 144 -38.60 -12.40 4.18
C GLN A 144 -38.00 -11.13 3.56
N VAL A 145 -38.71 -10.00 3.62
CA VAL A 145 -38.20 -8.72 3.09
C VAL A 145 -36.96 -8.23 3.85
N LEU A 146 -36.91 -8.43 5.17
CA LEU A 146 -35.71 -8.10 5.97
C LEU A 146 -34.54 -9.04 5.66
N ASP A 147 -34.80 -10.33 5.48
CA ASP A 147 -33.80 -11.31 5.10
C ASP A 147 -33.15 -10.99 3.75
N GLU A 148 -33.96 -10.64 2.75
CA GLU A 148 -33.47 -10.17 1.45
C GLU A 148 -32.62 -8.91 1.61
N ALA A 149 -33.05 -7.94 2.43
CA ALA A 149 -32.27 -6.74 2.70
C ALA A 149 -30.92 -7.03 3.37
N PHE A 150 -30.87 -7.95 4.34
CA PHE A 150 -29.62 -8.39 4.97
C PHE A 150 -28.70 -9.07 3.96
N TYR A 151 -29.24 -9.98 3.15
CA TYR A 151 -28.49 -10.68 2.12
C TYR A 151 -27.86 -9.71 1.12
N ASP A 152 -28.64 -8.77 0.61
CA ASP A 152 -28.18 -7.78 -0.37
C ASP A 152 -27.09 -6.86 0.19
N ALA A 153 -27.23 -6.44 1.45
CA ALA A 153 -26.22 -5.64 2.14
C ALA A 153 -24.92 -6.43 2.35
N LEU A 154 -25.01 -7.68 2.83
CA LEU A 154 -23.85 -8.57 3.01
C LEU A 154 -23.16 -8.90 1.68
N ASN A 155 -23.93 -9.13 0.61
CA ASN A 155 -23.37 -9.39 -0.70
C ASN A 155 -22.62 -8.16 -1.27
N THR A 156 -23.15 -6.95 -1.02
CA THR A 156 -22.46 -5.71 -1.39
C THR A 156 -21.12 -5.57 -0.64
N LEU A 157 -21.07 -5.92 0.65
CA LEU A 157 -19.83 -5.95 1.43
C LEU A 157 -18.84 -7.00 0.93
N ASN A 158 -19.32 -8.18 0.53
CA ASN A 158 -18.47 -9.21 -0.10
C ASN A 158 -17.84 -8.68 -1.41
N HIS A 159 -18.59 -7.96 -2.23
CA HIS A 159 -18.02 -7.31 -3.42
C HIS A 159 -16.95 -6.28 -3.07
N LEU A 160 -17.19 -5.44 -2.05
CA LEU A 160 -16.19 -4.47 -1.56
C LEU A 160 -14.93 -5.17 -1.03
N SER A 161 -15.06 -6.28 -0.30
CA SER A 161 -13.94 -7.09 0.21
C SER A 161 -13.11 -7.70 -0.92
N ASN A 162 -13.77 -8.24 -1.96
CA ASN A 162 -13.06 -8.76 -3.14
C ASN A 162 -12.24 -7.68 -3.86
N ILE A 163 -12.71 -6.43 -3.86
CA ILE A 163 -11.93 -5.30 -4.38
C ILE A 163 -10.71 -5.06 -3.48
N GLN A 164 -10.84 -5.08 -2.15
CA GLN A 164 -9.67 -4.94 -1.25
C GLN A 164 -8.60 -6.01 -1.51
N ILE A 165 -9.00 -7.27 -1.69
CA ILE A 165 -8.08 -8.37 -2.01
C ILE A 165 -7.38 -8.11 -3.35
N THR A 166 -8.13 -7.65 -4.36
CA THR A 166 -7.60 -7.38 -5.70
C THR A 166 -6.61 -6.20 -5.70
N GLU A 167 -6.97 -5.09 -5.03
CA GLU A 167 -6.11 -3.90 -4.90
C GLU A 167 -4.88 -4.21 -4.03
N GLY A 168 -5.04 -4.94 -2.93
CA GLY A 168 -3.93 -5.42 -2.12
C GLY A 168 -2.96 -6.29 -2.91
N ALA A 169 -3.46 -7.18 -3.77
CA ALA A 169 -2.63 -7.99 -4.66
C ALA A 169 -1.89 -7.15 -5.71
N LYS A 170 -2.52 -6.09 -6.24
CA LYS A 170 -1.86 -5.14 -7.16
C LYS A 170 -0.73 -4.39 -6.48
N LEU A 171 -0.95 -3.87 -5.27
CA LEU A 171 0.09 -3.20 -4.48
C LEU A 171 1.26 -4.14 -4.19
N ASN A 172 0.99 -5.37 -3.75
CA ASN A 172 2.03 -6.36 -3.49
C ASN A 172 2.85 -6.69 -4.76
N LYS A 173 2.19 -6.87 -5.92
CA LYS A 173 2.88 -7.06 -7.20
C LYS A 173 3.73 -5.86 -7.60
N SER A 174 3.26 -4.64 -7.33
CA SER A 174 4.03 -3.41 -7.57
C SER A 174 5.28 -3.35 -6.69
N SER A 175 5.14 -3.62 -5.39
CA SER A 175 6.26 -3.71 -4.45
C SER A 175 7.30 -4.73 -4.89
N GLN A 176 6.88 -5.92 -5.33
CA GLN A 176 7.80 -6.94 -5.85
C GLN A 176 8.58 -6.46 -7.08
N LYS A 177 7.94 -5.74 -8.00
CA LYS A 177 8.64 -5.17 -9.17
C LYS A 177 9.68 -4.13 -8.77
N ILE A 178 9.36 -3.26 -7.81
CA ILE A 178 10.30 -2.25 -7.29
C ILE A 178 11.52 -2.95 -6.67
N VAL A 179 11.29 -3.98 -5.84
CA VAL A 179 12.38 -4.77 -5.23
C VAL A 179 13.23 -5.47 -6.29
N LEU A 180 12.62 -6.16 -7.26
CA LEU A 180 13.36 -6.86 -8.31
C LEU A 180 14.19 -5.90 -9.16
N GLY A 181 13.64 -4.73 -9.52
CA GLY A 181 14.38 -3.67 -10.21
C GLY A 181 15.59 -3.21 -9.40
N SER A 182 15.37 -2.85 -8.12
CA SER A 182 16.44 -2.41 -7.22
C SER A 182 17.54 -3.46 -7.03
N THR A 183 17.21 -4.75 -6.98
CA THR A 183 18.23 -5.81 -6.86
C THR A 183 19.09 -5.96 -8.10
N SER A 184 18.52 -5.82 -9.30
CA SER A 184 19.26 -5.86 -10.56
C SER A 184 20.20 -4.64 -10.69
N ASP A 185 19.71 -3.46 -10.32
CA ASP A 185 20.49 -2.22 -10.38
C ASP A 185 21.64 -2.19 -9.37
N ASN A 186 21.47 -2.83 -8.20
CA ASN A 186 22.53 -2.99 -7.20
C ASN A 186 23.74 -3.81 -7.71
N GLN A 187 23.50 -4.87 -8.49
CA GLN A 187 24.60 -5.68 -9.03
C GLN A 187 25.42 -4.90 -10.07
N PHE A 188 24.76 -4.07 -10.86
CA PHE A 188 25.41 -3.16 -11.79
C PHE A 188 26.28 -2.13 -11.07
N GLU A 189 25.75 -1.50 -10.01
CA GLU A 189 26.52 -0.52 -9.22
C GLU A 189 27.77 -1.14 -8.59
N LEU A 190 27.65 -2.33 -7.99
CA LEU A 190 28.80 -3.02 -7.38
C LEU A 190 29.90 -3.26 -8.43
N THR A 191 29.51 -3.68 -9.63
CA THR A 191 30.42 -3.87 -10.76
C THR A 191 31.11 -2.56 -11.14
N LEU A 192 30.36 -1.47 -11.22
CA LEU A 192 30.88 -0.13 -11.53
C LEU A 192 31.87 0.35 -10.45
N LEU A 193 31.59 0.10 -9.17
CA LEU A 193 32.47 0.43 -8.05
C LEU A 193 33.78 -0.37 -8.09
N ILE A 194 33.75 -1.67 -8.43
CA ILE A 194 34.96 -2.49 -8.59
C ILE A 194 35.82 -1.96 -9.74
N VAL A 195 35.21 -1.62 -10.88
CA VAL A 195 35.91 -1.03 -12.03
C VAL A 195 36.53 0.31 -11.64
N LEU A 196 35.78 1.17 -10.96
CA LEU A 196 36.26 2.47 -10.48
C LEU A 196 37.46 2.32 -9.53
N GLY A 197 37.36 1.41 -8.54
CA GLY A 197 38.44 1.12 -7.60
C GLY A 197 39.69 0.62 -8.31
N THR A 198 39.53 -0.24 -9.31
CA THR A 198 40.65 -0.76 -10.12
C THR A 198 41.33 0.35 -10.94
N VAL A 199 40.55 1.24 -11.55
CA VAL A 199 41.07 2.42 -12.28
C VAL A 199 41.84 3.35 -11.33
N ILE A 200 41.32 3.61 -10.13
CA ILE A 200 42.01 4.45 -9.13
C ILE A 200 43.32 3.79 -8.69
N LEU A 201 43.32 2.50 -8.37
CA LEU A 201 44.54 1.77 -7.95
C LEU A 201 45.60 1.80 -9.05
N THR A 202 45.22 1.51 -10.30
CA THR A 202 46.16 1.55 -11.43
C THR A 202 46.74 2.95 -11.64
N LEU A 203 45.93 4.02 -11.52
CA LEU A 203 46.43 5.40 -11.59
C LEU A 203 47.43 5.72 -10.47
N ILE A 204 47.16 5.29 -9.23
CA ILE A 204 48.07 5.50 -8.10
C ILE A 204 49.40 4.77 -8.32
N PHE A 205 49.37 3.50 -8.70
CA PHE A 205 50.59 2.70 -8.91
C PHE A 205 51.38 3.12 -10.16
N THR A 206 50.71 3.61 -11.21
CA THR A 206 51.39 4.10 -12.43
C THR A 206 51.91 5.53 -12.25
N SER A 207 51.35 6.29 -11.30
CA SER A 207 51.85 7.59 -10.85
C SER A 207 53.12 7.43 -9.99
N ASN A 208 54.13 6.73 -10.51
CA ASN A 208 55.45 6.74 -9.90
C ASN A 208 56.06 8.14 -10.00
N SER A 209 56.25 8.73 -8.82
CA SER A 209 57.02 9.91 -8.50
C SER A 209 58.29 10.05 -9.36
N THR A 210 58.36 11.11 -10.16
CA THR A 210 59.64 11.73 -10.52
C THR A 210 60.26 12.29 -9.24
N MET A 211 60.89 11.45 -8.41
CA MET A 211 61.84 11.99 -7.44
C MET A 211 62.95 12.67 -8.25
N PRO A 212 63.25 13.95 -8.02
CA PRO A 212 64.41 14.56 -8.65
C PRO A 212 65.62 13.72 -8.22
N LYS A 213 66.37 13.19 -9.18
CA LYS A 213 67.67 12.57 -8.90
C LYS A 213 68.49 13.62 -8.17
N ILE A 214 68.77 13.39 -6.89
CA ILE A 214 69.78 14.14 -6.16
C ILE A 214 71.07 13.96 -6.97
N PRO A 215 71.71 15.03 -7.48
CA PRO A 215 72.94 14.88 -8.23
C PRO A 215 74.00 14.34 -7.29
N THR A 216 74.45 13.10 -7.53
CA THR A 216 75.69 12.58 -6.97
C THR A 216 76.83 13.33 -7.63
N ASP A 217 77.45 14.22 -6.85
CA ASP A 217 78.69 14.88 -7.20
C ASP A 217 79.78 13.81 -7.42
N SER A 218 80.34 13.77 -8.63
CA SER A 218 81.39 12.83 -9.03
C SER A 218 82.79 13.32 -8.66
N SER A 219 82.93 14.25 -7.71
CA SER A 219 84.22 14.81 -7.29
C SER A 219 84.81 14.22 -5.99
N LEU A 220 84.23 13.18 -5.41
CA LEU A 220 84.82 12.49 -4.26
C LEU A 220 85.22 11.05 -4.65
N ASN A 221 86.49 10.91 -5.04
CA ASN A 221 87.29 9.70 -4.85
C ASN A 221 87.39 9.38 -3.36
#